data_AF-A0A7C5VRP4-F1
#
_entry.id   AF-A0A7C5VRP4-F1
#
_cell.length_a   1.000
_cell.length_b   1.000
_cell.length_c   1.000
_cell.angle_alpha   90.00
_cell.angle_beta   90.00
_cell.angle_gamma   90.00
#
_symmetry.space_group_name_H-M   'P 1'
#
loop_
_entity.id
_entity.type
_entity.pdbx_description
1 polymer ?
#
loop_
_entity_poly.entity_id
_entity_poly.type
_entity_poly.pdbx_seq_one_letter_code
_entity_poly.pdbx_strand_id
1 'polypeptide(L)' 'MKLISVKLPEALIEGMDELVKKKIYPSRSAILRAAVRDLLKKELWTE' A
#
# COMPACT_ATOMS: atom_id res chain seq x y z
N MET A 1 7.19 -0.46 -14.67
CA MET A 1 6.98 -0.49 -13.21
C MET A 1 8.36 -0.55 -12.56
N LYS A 2 8.74 0.40 -11.69
CA LYS A 2 10.04 0.35 -10.98
C LYS A 2 9.88 -0.45 -9.68
N LEU A 3 10.85 -1.30 -9.36
CA LEU A 3 10.89 -2.03 -8.09
C LEU A 3 11.43 -1.09 -7.00
N ILE A 4 10.63 -0.83 -5.97
CA ILE A 4 10.99 -0.01 -4.83
C ILE A 4 10.94 -0.92 -3.60
N SER A 5 12.05 -1.00 -2.87
CA SER A 5 12.12 -1.70 -1.59
C SER A 5 11.98 -0.69 -0.45
N VAL A 6 11.04 -0.92 0.45
CA VAL A 6 10.78 -0.06 1.62
C VAL A 6 10.82 -0.93 2.86
N LYS A 7 11.46 -0.45 3.92
CA LYS A 7 11.42 -1.11 5.23
C LYS A 7 10.19 -0.60 5.98
N LEU A 8 9.30 -1.52 6.33
CA LEU A 8 8.09 -1.24 7.10
C LEU A 8 8.13 -2.03 8.41
N PRO A 9 7.57 -1.48 9.51
CA PRO A 9 7.42 -2.24 10.75
C PRO A 9 6.50 -3.45 10.55
N GLU A 10 6.78 -4.54 11.28
CA GLU A 10 6.09 -5.82 11.13
C GLU A 10 4.57 -5.73 11.30
N ALA A 11 4.11 -4.89 12.23
CA ALA A 11 2.68 -4.66 12.45
C ALA A 11 1.93 -4.19 11.18
N LEU A 12 2.57 -3.36 10.34
CA LEU A 12 1.97 -2.94 9.07
C LEU A 12 1.97 -4.07 8.04
N ILE A 13 3.02 -4.89 8.03
CA ILE A 13 3.11 -6.04 7.12
C ILE A 13 2.02 -7.06 7.46
N GLU A 14 1.79 -7.31 8.74
CA GLU A 14 0.76 -8.24 9.21
C GLU A 14 -0.64 -7.76 8.81
N GLY A 15 -0.96 -6.47 9.04
CA GLY A 15 -2.22 -5.89 8.59
C GLY A 15 -2.39 -5.94 7.06
N MET A 16 -1.31 -5.76 6.29
CA MET A 16 -1.34 -5.92 4.84
C MET A 16 -1.60 -7.37 4.43
N ASP A 17 -0.99 -8.34 5.10
CA ASP A 17 -1.20 -9.76 4.81
C ASP A 17 -2.64 -10.21 5.17
N GLU A 18 -3.24 -9.67 6.21
CA GLU A 18 -4.67 -9.89 6.49
C GLU A 18 -5.58 -9.38 5.36
N LEU A 19 -5.27 -8.21 4.80
CA LEU A 19 -6.03 -7.65 3.67
C LEU A 19 -5.88 -8.49 2.39
N VAL A 20 -4.70 -9.08 2.17
CA VAL A 20 -4.47 -10.04 1.08
C VAL A 20 -5.21 -11.35 1.34
N LYS A 21 -5.19 -11.88 2.58
CA LYS A 21 -5.94 -13.09 2.97
C LYS A 21 -7.44 -12.92 2.76
N LYS A 22 -7.98 -11.73 3.05
CA LYS A 22 -9.39 -11.37 2.81
C LYS A 22 -9.73 -11.18 1.32
N LYS A 23 -8.77 -11.40 0.40
CA LYS A 23 -8.89 -11.21 -1.06
C LYS A 23 -9.30 -9.80 -1.48
N ILE A 24 -9.14 -8.80 -0.60
CA ILE A 24 -9.44 -7.39 -0.93
C ILE A 24 -8.38 -6.86 -1.90
N TYR A 25 -7.13 -7.28 -1.72
CA TYR A 25 -6.02 -6.91 -2.61
C TYR A 25 -5.27 -8.15 -3.09
N PRO A 26 -4.81 -8.15 -4.36
CA PRO A 26 -4.12 -9.29 -4.95
C PRO A 26 -2.69 -9.48 -4.40
N SER A 27 -2.07 -8.45 -3.84
CA SER A 27 -0.71 -8.52 -3.27
C SER A 27 -0.42 -7.35 -2.34
N ARG A 28 0.55 -7.52 -1.43
CA ARG A 28 1.11 -6.44 -0.59
C ARG A 28 1.52 -5.22 -1.42
N SER A 29 2.15 -5.42 -2.58
CA SER A 29 2.54 -4.33 -3.47
C SER A 29 1.35 -3.58 -4.07
N ALA A 30 0.18 -4.23 -4.22
CA ALA A 30 -1.03 -3.55 -4.70
C ALA A 30 -1.62 -2.62 -3.63
N ILE A 31 -1.60 -3.06 -2.37
CA ILE A 31 -1.98 -2.25 -1.21
C ILE A 31 -1.12 -0.99 -1.14
N LEU A 32 0.21 -1.16 -1.20
CA LEU A 32 1.13 -0.03 -1.11
C LEU A 32 0.93 0.96 -2.26
N ARG A 33 0.68 0.49 -3.48
CA ARG A 33 0.38 1.37 -4.63
C ARG A 33 -0.93 2.12 -4.48
N ALA A 34 -1.96 1.49 -3.92
CA ALA A 34 -3.24 2.15 -3.65
C ALA A 34 -3.05 3.24 -2.57
N ALA A 35 -2.39 2.91 -1.46
CA ALA A 35 -2.10 3.85 -0.39
C ALA A 35 -1.28 5.07 -0.89
N VAL A 36 -0.20 4.82 -1.66
CA VAL A 36 0.61 5.91 -2.24
C VAL A 36 -0.21 6.75 -3.22
N ARG A 37 -1.06 6.14 -4.04
CA ARG A 37 -1.92 6.87 -4.98
C ARG A 37 -2.91 7.77 -4.24
N ASP A 38 -3.57 7.24 -3.21
CA ASP A 38 -4.56 7.99 -2.43
C ASP A 38 -3.90 9.11 -1.62
N LEU A 39 -2.71 8.84 -1.05
CA LEU A 39 -1.89 9.87 -0.40
C LEU A 39 -1.51 10.98 -1.39
N LEU A 40 -0.99 10.64 -2.57
CA LEU A 40 -0.61 11.64 -3.57
C LEU A 40 -1.82 12.45 -4.06
N LYS A 41 -2.97 11.80 -4.24
CA LYS A 41 -4.22 12.52 -4.59
C LYS A 41 -4.65 13.49 -3.50
N LYS A 42 -4.51 13.10 -2.23
CA LYS A 42 -4.89 13.96 -1.10
C LYS A 42 -3.94 15.14 -0.95
N GLU A 43 -2.64 14.89 -0.97
CA GLU A 43 -1.62 15.88 -0.62
C GLU A 43 -1.22 16.77 -1.80
N LEU A 44 -1.23 16.25 -3.03
CA LEU A 44 -0.76 16.98 -4.23
C LEU A 44 -1.91 17.63 -5.03
N TRP A 45 -3.13 17.15 -4.84
CA TRP A 45 -4.33 17.60 -5.55
C TRP A 45 -5.31 18.32 -4.62
N THR A 46 -4.79 18.88 -3.52
CA THR A 46 -5.44 20.02 -2.88
C THR A 46 -5.10 21.23 -3.76
N GLU A 47 -6.13 21.86 -4.35
CA GLU A 47 -6.05 23.13 -5.08
C GLU A 47 -5.18 24.20 -4.39
#